data_AF-A0AAV1W8V4-F1
#
_entry.id   AF-A0AAV1W8V4-F1
#
_cell.length_a   1.000
_cell.length_b   1.000
_cell.length_c   1.000
_cell.angle_alpha   90.00
_cell.angle_beta   90.00
_cell.angle_gamma   90.00
#
_symmetry.space_group_name_H-M   'P 1'
#
loop_
_entity.id
_entity.type
_entity.pdbx_description
1 polymer ?
#
loop_
_entity_poly.entity_id
_entity_poly.type
_entity_poly.pdbx_seq_one_letter_code
_entity_poly.pdbx_strand_id
1 'polypeptide(L)'
;MGHKNTFTLTFLVITFIFLLPVFSNTPPKATPFKRMLALVQQEPVILKYHNGPLLKGNVTVSVHWYGHFTPTQRSIIIDFFQSLNTSSATHQHHHPPSPSAFSWWQTTATYRGGPCTLIVGDQTLDDNYSLGKTIKTTELISLASKSKKTSNSNNIHVLLTASDVEVEDFCMNQCGTHLPGRVEKGKTVYAWVGNPMSQCPGECAWPFHQPLYGPQSPPLVAPNGDVGVDGMVISLATVLAGAVTNPFSNGYYQGVESAPLEAVSACTGIFGKDAYPGYPGNVLVDNTTGASYNAVGVNGRKFLLPAMWDPITSKCKALV
;
A
#
# COMPACT_ATOMS: atom_id res chain seq x y z
N MET A 1 -55.35 17.03 -69.91
CA MET A 1 -55.95 18.31 -69.47
C MET A 1 -54.94 18.99 -68.56
N GLY A 2 -54.44 20.20 -68.74
CA GLY A 2 -54.63 21.32 -69.69
C GLY A 2 -53.49 22.30 -69.36
N HIS A 3 -52.64 22.60 -70.34
CA HIS A 3 -52.43 23.93 -70.92
C HIS A 3 -51.75 24.99 -70.03
N LYS A 4 -50.67 25.52 -70.62
CA LYS A 4 -49.77 26.59 -70.17
C LYS A 4 -50.53 27.89 -69.88
N ASN A 5 -49.96 28.75 -69.02
CA ASN A 5 -49.57 30.10 -69.44
C ASN A 5 -48.70 30.81 -68.39
N THR A 6 -47.61 31.36 -68.90
CA THR A 6 -46.73 32.36 -68.32
C THR A 6 -47.43 33.72 -68.20
N PHE A 7 -47.18 34.46 -67.12
CA PHE A 7 -47.20 35.93 -67.16
C PHE A 7 -46.16 36.51 -66.18
N THR A 8 -45.25 37.27 -66.75
CA THR A 8 -44.24 38.14 -66.14
C THR A 8 -44.92 39.42 -65.64
N LEU A 9 -44.57 39.93 -64.44
CA LEU A 9 -44.22 41.36 -64.29
C LEU A 9 -43.66 41.72 -62.89
N THR A 10 -42.46 42.32 -62.94
CA THR A 10 -41.95 43.47 -62.17
C THR A 10 -41.74 43.40 -60.65
N PHE A 11 -40.44 43.47 -60.33
CA PHE A 11 -39.78 44.00 -59.15
C PHE A 11 -40.40 45.28 -58.57
N LEU A 12 -40.54 45.32 -57.24
CA LEU A 12 -40.37 46.54 -56.47
C LEU A 12 -39.57 46.21 -55.20
N VAL A 13 -38.33 46.68 -55.18
CA VAL A 13 -37.38 46.56 -54.07
C VAL A 13 -37.71 47.64 -53.06
N ILE A 14 -38.06 47.25 -51.83
CA ILE A 14 -38.10 48.17 -50.68
C ILE A 14 -37.06 47.67 -49.69
N THR A 15 -35.90 48.31 -49.73
CA THR A 15 -34.81 48.21 -48.77
C THR A 15 -35.24 48.80 -47.43
N PHE A 16 -35.47 47.96 -46.42
CA PHE A 16 -35.51 48.38 -45.02
C PHE A 16 -34.11 48.25 -44.42
N ILE A 17 -33.38 49.37 -44.36
CA ILE A 17 -32.12 49.46 -43.63
C ILE A 17 -32.46 49.56 -42.13
N PHE A 18 -32.38 48.44 -41.42
CA PHE A 18 -32.32 48.45 -39.96
C PHE A 18 -30.89 48.78 -39.53
N LEU A 19 -30.67 50.04 -39.14
CA LEU A 19 -29.47 50.47 -38.39
C LEU A 19 -29.53 49.84 -36.98
N LEU A 20 -28.94 48.66 -36.82
CA LEU A 20 -28.64 48.12 -35.50
C LEU A 20 -27.41 48.85 -34.93
N PRO A 21 -27.47 49.40 -33.72
CA PRO A 21 -26.28 49.97 -33.07
C PRO A 21 -25.31 48.83 -32.75
N VAL A 22 -24.12 48.88 -33.36
CA VAL A 22 -23.01 48.02 -32.96
C VAL A 22 -22.53 48.51 -31.59
N PHE A 23 -23.07 47.92 -30.53
CA PHE A 23 -22.46 48.04 -29.21
C PHE A 23 -21.12 47.29 -29.27
N SER A 24 -20.02 48.05 -29.28
CA SER A 24 -18.69 47.53 -29.06
C SER A 24 -18.59 47.01 -27.61
N ASN A 25 -18.97 45.76 -27.39
CA ASN A 25 -18.68 45.06 -26.15
C ASN A 25 -17.18 44.78 -26.12
N THR A 26 -16.43 45.61 -25.40
CA THR A 26 -15.07 45.25 -24.98
C THR A 26 -15.18 43.96 -24.16
N PRO A 27 -14.46 42.88 -24.49
CA PRO A 27 -14.48 41.67 -23.67
C PRO A 27 -14.01 42.05 -22.26
N PRO A 28 -14.67 41.55 -21.19
CA PRO A 28 -14.19 41.78 -19.84
C PRO A 28 -12.75 41.25 -19.77
N LYS A 29 -11.83 42.11 -19.33
CA LYS A 29 -10.44 41.72 -19.05
C LYS A 29 -10.50 40.52 -18.13
N ALA A 30 -10.02 39.37 -18.61
CA ALA A 30 -9.86 38.17 -17.80
C ALA A 30 -8.93 38.53 -16.64
N THR A 31 -9.49 38.69 -15.45
CA THR A 31 -8.70 38.70 -14.23
C THR A 31 -8.09 37.30 -14.11
N PRO A 32 -6.77 37.16 -13.97
CA PRO A 32 -6.18 35.87 -13.74
C PRO A 32 -6.75 35.37 -12.42
N PHE A 33 -7.49 34.26 -12.47
CA PHE A 33 -7.89 33.54 -11.28
C PHE A 33 -6.61 33.02 -10.63
N LYS A 34 -5.98 33.83 -9.78
CA LYS A 34 -4.96 33.39 -8.82
C LYS A 34 -5.68 32.50 -7.81
N ARG A 35 -5.98 31.26 -8.21
CA ARG A 35 -6.20 30.20 -7.23
C ARG A 35 -4.87 30.04 -6.54
N MET A 36 -4.70 30.65 -5.37
CA MET A 36 -3.67 30.20 -4.44
C MET A 36 -3.94 28.71 -4.27
N LEU A 37 -3.02 27.88 -4.74
CA LEU A 37 -2.89 26.52 -4.25
C LEU A 37 -2.50 26.67 -2.78
N ALA A 38 -3.50 26.84 -1.92
CA ALA A 38 -3.29 26.72 -0.50
C ALA A 38 -2.92 25.26 -0.27
N LEU A 39 -1.77 25.04 0.38
CA LEU A 39 -1.47 23.73 0.93
C LEU A 39 -2.62 23.41 1.88
N VAL A 40 -3.48 22.45 1.54
CA VAL A 40 -4.50 21.98 2.48
C VAL A 40 -3.72 21.42 3.66
N GLN A 41 -3.80 22.11 4.79
CA GLN A 41 -3.17 21.64 6.01
C GLN A 41 -3.96 20.40 6.43
N GLN A 42 -3.41 19.21 6.12
CA GLN A 42 -3.99 17.96 6.57
C GLN A 42 -4.02 17.98 8.10
N GLU A 43 -5.16 17.60 8.67
CA GLU A 43 -5.22 17.36 10.10
C GLU A 43 -4.13 16.35 10.46
N PRO A 44 -3.36 16.60 11.54
CA PRO A 44 -2.32 15.67 11.95
C PRO A 44 -2.96 14.31 12.22
N VAL A 45 -2.39 13.26 11.62
CA VAL A 45 -2.83 11.89 11.90
C VAL A 45 -2.45 11.56 13.34
N ILE A 46 -3.44 11.25 14.18
CA ILE A 46 -3.28 10.90 15.58
C ILE A 46 -3.95 9.55 15.81
N LEU A 47 -3.13 8.51 15.95
CA LEU A 47 -3.62 7.18 16.27
C LEU A 47 -3.94 7.11 17.77
N LYS A 48 -5.22 7.00 18.10
CA LYS A 48 -5.66 6.81 19.49
C LYS A 48 -5.43 5.35 19.89
N TYR A 49 -5.00 5.14 21.13
CA TYR A 49 -4.97 3.83 21.75
C TYR A 49 -6.29 3.54 22.45
N HIS A 50 -6.99 2.49 22.01
CA HIS A 50 -8.33 2.12 22.50
C HIS A 50 -8.28 1.05 23.60
N ASN A 51 -7.14 0.95 24.30
CA ASN A 51 -6.92 0.08 25.48
C ASN A 51 -7.04 -1.43 25.23
N GLY A 52 -7.09 -1.86 23.98
CA GLY A 52 -7.08 -3.27 23.59
C GLY A 52 -5.69 -3.90 23.63
N PRO A 53 -5.62 -5.24 23.66
CA PRO A 53 -4.35 -5.95 23.71
C PRO A 53 -3.56 -5.76 22.43
N LEU A 54 -2.23 -5.68 22.57
CA LEU A 54 -1.25 -5.59 21.49
C LEU A 54 -0.37 -6.83 21.49
N LEU A 55 0.20 -7.18 20.34
CA LEU A 55 1.18 -8.27 20.30
C LEU A 55 2.54 -7.74 20.81
N LYS A 56 3.24 -8.56 21.60
CA LYS A 56 4.51 -8.18 22.22
C LYS A 56 5.39 -9.41 22.50
N GLY A 57 6.67 -9.16 22.76
CA GLY A 57 7.65 -10.23 22.95
C GLY A 57 7.86 -11.03 21.67
N ASN A 58 8.08 -12.34 21.81
CA ASN A 58 8.30 -13.24 20.68
C ASN A 58 6.96 -13.69 20.09
N VAL A 59 6.65 -13.20 18.89
CA VAL A 59 5.45 -13.55 18.13
C VAL A 59 5.88 -14.44 16.97
N THR A 60 5.24 -15.60 16.83
CA THR A 60 5.52 -16.48 15.68
C THR A 60 4.79 -15.97 14.44
N VAL A 61 5.39 -16.12 13.26
CA VAL A 61 4.79 -15.84 11.96
C VAL A 61 4.75 -17.14 11.18
N SER A 62 3.58 -17.76 11.10
CA SER A 62 3.36 -19.00 10.33
C SER A 62 2.86 -18.65 8.94
N VAL A 63 3.46 -19.20 7.90
CA VAL A 63 3.21 -18.78 6.51
C VAL A 63 2.51 -19.89 5.72
N HIS A 64 1.41 -19.54 5.04
CA HIS A 64 0.72 -20.39 4.09
C HIS A 64 0.86 -19.79 2.69
N TRP A 65 1.58 -20.49 1.82
CA TRP A 65 1.82 -20.09 0.43
C TRP A 65 0.77 -20.75 -0.46
N TYR A 66 -0.16 -19.96 -0.98
CA TYR A 66 -1.26 -20.44 -1.81
C TYR A 66 -1.04 -20.03 -3.27
N GLY A 67 -0.90 -21.02 -4.15
CA GLY A 67 -0.56 -20.83 -5.57
C GLY A 67 0.94 -20.96 -5.87
N HIS A 68 1.34 -20.57 -7.08
CA HIS A 68 2.69 -20.85 -7.58
C HIS A 68 3.69 -19.74 -7.22
N PHE A 69 4.45 -19.95 -6.14
CA PHE A 69 5.60 -19.10 -5.79
C PHE A 69 6.92 -19.76 -6.17
N THR A 70 7.78 -19.04 -6.89
CA THR A 70 9.14 -19.53 -7.17
C THR A 70 9.98 -19.58 -5.89
N PRO A 71 11.07 -20.38 -5.84
CA PRO A 71 12.02 -20.34 -4.72
C PRO A 71 12.56 -18.94 -4.43
N THR A 72 12.85 -18.15 -5.48
CA THR A 72 13.34 -16.77 -5.34
C THR A 72 12.30 -15.86 -4.67
N GLN A 73 11.05 -15.92 -5.10
CA GLN A 73 9.95 -15.14 -4.52
C GLN A 73 9.75 -15.44 -3.04
N ARG A 74 9.76 -16.74 -2.68
CA ARG A 74 9.68 -17.16 -1.26
C ARG A 74 10.87 -16.65 -0.46
N SER A 75 12.09 -16.73 -1.02
CA SER A 75 13.29 -16.26 -0.33
C SER A 75 13.24 -14.77 0.00
N ILE A 76 12.73 -13.91 -0.90
CA ILE A 76 12.62 -12.47 -0.66
C ILE A 76 11.74 -12.18 0.56
N ILE A 77 10.57 -12.82 0.63
CA ILE A 77 9.61 -12.61 1.73
C ILE A 77 10.12 -13.19 3.06
N ILE A 78 10.75 -14.37 3.04
CA ILE A 78 11.35 -14.95 4.25
C ILE A 78 12.53 -14.12 4.75
N ASP A 79 13.40 -13.66 3.84
CA ASP A 79 14.49 -12.74 4.17
C ASP A 79 13.93 -11.44 4.76
N PHE A 80 12.81 -10.92 4.25
CA PHE A 80 12.14 -9.75 4.82
C PHE A 80 11.73 -9.99 6.28
N PHE A 81 11.02 -11.09 6.58
CA PHE A 81 10.64 -11.42 7.96
C PHE A 81 11.85 -11.55 8.89
N GLN A 82 12.92 -12.21 8.43
CA GLN A 82 14.16 -12.34 9.22
C GLN A 82 14.88 -11.00 9.43
N SER A 83 14.78 -10.09 8.45
CA SER A 83 15.37 -8.76 8.52
C SER A 83 14.73 -7.85 9.57
N LEU A 84 13.50 -8.13 9.99
CA LEU A 84 12.82 -7.38 11.05
C LEU A 84 13.38 -7.64 12.46
N ASN A 85 14.22 -8.67 12.65
CA ASN A 85 14.85 -8.99 13.94
C ASN A 85 16.37 -8.82 13.95
N THR A 86 17.00 -8.68 12.78
CA THR A 86 18.46 -8.74 12.67
C THR A 86 19.04 -7.33 12.73
N SER A 87 19.62 -6.96 13.87
CA SER A 87 20.37 -5.71 13.99
C SER A 87 21.59 -5.75 13.07
N SER A 88 21.70 -4.79 12.14
CA SER A 88 22.86 -4.63 11.24
C SER A 88 24.16 -4.18 11.96
N ALA A 89 24.24 -4.34 13.29
CA ALA A 89 25.39 -3.97 14.12
C ALA A 89 26.69 -4.75 13.82
N THR A 90 26.70 -5.62 12.79
CA THR A 90 27.85 -6.44 12.41
C THR A 90 28.63 -5.97 11.17
N HIS A 91 28.30 -4.82 10.56
CA HIS A 91 29.09 -4.31 9.42
C HIS A 91 29.87 -3.03 9.78
N GLN A 92 31.14 -3.27 10.14
CA GLN A 92 32.35 -2.44 10.02
C GLN A 92 32.28 -0.91 10.24
N HIS A 93 33.16 -0.46 11.14
CA HIS A 93 33.40 0.89 11.67
C HIS A 93 33.71 2.04 10.68
N HIS A 94 33.41 1.95 9.38
CA HIS A 94 33.81 2.98 8.39
C HIS A 94 32.70 3.63 7.58
N HIS A 95 31.43 3.24 7.74
CA HIS A 95 30.28 3.93 7.14
C HIS A 95 29.17 4.18 8.18
N PRO A 96 28.41 5.29 8.08
CA PRO A 96 27.21 5.44 8.88
C PRO A 96 26.30 4.22 8.67
N PRO A 97 25.68 3.68 9.74
CA PRO A 97 24.86 2.49 9.61
C PRO A 97 23.75 2.77 8.59
N SER A 98 23.70 1.96 7.53
CA SER A 98 22.62 2.06 6.56
C SER A 98 21.27 1.83 7.25
N PRO A 99 20.21 2.55 6.87
CA PRO A 99 18.89 2.28 7.40
C PRO A 99 18.52 0.81 7.14
N SER A 100 17.98 0.14 8.16
CA SER A 100 17.73 -1.31 8.13
C SER A 100 16.27 -1.62 8.40
N ALA A 101 15.79 -2.76 7.88
CA ALA A 101 14.43 -3.24 8.16
C ALA A 101 14.21 -3.46 9.66
N PHE A 102 15.26 -3.85 10.40
CA PHE A 102 15.24 -3.94 11.86
C PHE A 102 14.98 -2.58 12.52
N SER A 103 15.75 -1.54 12.14
CA SER A 103 15.56 -0.19 12.69
C SER A 103 14.19 0.40 12.38
N TRP A 104 13.61 0.05 11.24
CA TRP A 104 12.23 0.38 10.91
C TRP A 104 11.25 -0.31 11.86
N TRP A 105 11.39 -1.62 12.02
CA TRP A 105 10.54 -2.45 12.88
C TRP A 105 10.59 -2.03 14.35
N GLN A 106 11.74 -1.54 14.83
CA GLN A 106 11.90 -1.01 16.18
C GLN A 106 10.94 0.15 16.50
N THR A 107 10.36 0.83 15.51
CA THR A 107 9.30 1.82 15.74
C THR A 107 8.09 1.19 16.46
N THR A 108 7.79 -0.10 16.23
CA THR A 108 6.72 -0.81 16.97
C THR A 108 6.96 -0.84 18.50
N ALA A 109 8.21 -0.77 18.94
CA ALA A 109 8.55 -0.76 20.37
C ALA A 109 8.20 0.55 21.08
N THR A 110 7.92 1.63 20.34
CA THR A 110 7.49 2.92 20.91
C THR A 110 5.99 2.97 21.23
N TYR A 111 5.24 1.95 20.80
CA TYR A 111 3.85 1.76 21.17
C TYR A 111 3.73 1.18 22.58
N ARG A 112 2.57 1.38 23.24
CA ARG A 112 2.30 0.91 24.62
C ARG A 112 2.45 -0.62 24.85
N GLY A 113 2.54 -1.42 23.77
CA GLY A 113 2.74 -2.87 23.85
C GLY A 113 4.16 -3.27 24.21
N GLY A 114 5.13 -2.38 23.97
CA GLY A 114 6.56 -2.67 24.06
C GLY A 114 7.10 -3.40 22.83
N PRO A 115 8.37 -3.85 22.87
CA PRO A 115 9.02 -4.50 21.73
C PRO A 115 8.30 -5.79 21.29
N CYS A 116 8.25 -5.99 19.96
CA CYS A 116 7.76 -7.20 19.32
C CYS A 116 8.85 -7.77 18.41
N THR A 117 9.15 -9.06 18.54
CA THR A 117 10.12 -9.80 17.71
C THR A 117 9.35 -10.87 16.92
N LEU A 118 9.47 -10.85 15.59
CA LEU A 118 8.70 -11.73 14.70
C LEU A 118 9.51 -12.97 14.29
N ILE A 119 9.23 -14.13 14.87
CA ILE A 119 9.97 -15.35 14.57
C ILE A 119 9.28 -16.09 13.44
N VAL A 120 9.98 -16.35 12.34
CA VAL A 120 9.45 -17.20 11.26
C VAL A 120 9.21 -18.61 11.82
N GLY A 121 7.96 -19.06 11.75
CA GLY A 121 7.52 -20.38 12.17
C GLY A 121 7.31 -21.32 11.00
N ASP A 122 6.29 -22.19 11.13
CA ASP A 122 5.95 -23.19 10.12
C ASP A 122 5.57 -22.55 8.79
N GLN A 123 5.99 -23.21 7.71
CA GLN A 123 5.63 -22.84 6.34
C GLN A 123 4.88 -23.99 5.69
N THR A 124 3.80 -23.68 4.99
CA THR A 124 2.98 -24.66 4.26
C THR A 124 2.80 -24.21 2.82
N LEU A 125 2.93 -25.15 1.89
CA LEU A 125 2.78 -24.89 0.46
C LEU A 125 1.47 -25.52 -0.02
N ASP A 126 0.70 -24.77 -0.77
CA ASP A 126 -0.52 -25.20 -1.45
C ASP A 126 -0.45 -24.77 -2.92
N ASP A 127 0.41 -25.45 -3.66
CA ASP A 127 0.59 -25.31 -5.12
C ASP A 127 -0.43 -26.11 -5.93
N ASN A 128 -1.25 -26.93 -5.26
CA ASN A 128 -2.37 -27.67 -5.86
C ASN A 128 -3.69 -26.89 -5.84
N TYR A 129 -3.70 -25.67 -5.30
CA TYR A 129 -4.87 -24.79 -5.22
C TYR A 129 -6.05 -25.47 -4.54
N SER A 130 -5.94 -25.78 -3.24
CA SER A 130 -6.96 -26.57 -2.51
C SER A 130 -8.40 -26.02 -2.54
N LEU A 131 -8.60 -24.75 -2.90
CA LEU A 131 -9.90 -24.11 -3.14
C LEU A 131 -10.07 -23.57 -4.57
N GLY A 132 -9.18 -23.91 -5.49
CA GLY A 132 -9.14 -23.39 -6.85
C GLY A 132 -8.33 -22.09 -6.99
N LYS A 133 -8.29 -21.54 -8.21
CA LYS A 133 -7.51 -20.33 -8.54
C LYS A 133 -8.28 -19.02 -8.34
N THR A 134 -9.56 -19.09 -8.05
CA THR A 134 -10.40 -17.91 -7.76
C THR A 134 -10.91 -18.04 -6.34
N ILE A 135 -10.51 -17.13 -5.46
CA ILE A 135 -10.75 -17.18 -4.03
C ILE A 135 -11.65 -16.03 -3.60
N LYS A 136 -12.69 -16.33 -2.84
CA LYS A 136 -13.54 -15.31 -2.23
C LYS A 136 -12.89 -14.73 -0.98
N THR A 137 -13.22 -13.49 -0.64
CA THR A 137 -12.71 -12.84 0.58
C THR A 137 -13.05 -13.64 1.84
N THR A 138 -14.23 -14.28 1.86
CA THR A 138 -14.69 -15.14 2.96
C THR A 138 -13.88 -16.43 3.13
N GLU A 139 -13.23 -16.91 2.07
CA GLU A 139 -12.44 -18.14 2.07
C GLU A 139 -11.00 -17.91 2.58
N LEU A 140 -10.48 -16.68 2.50
CA LEU A 140 -9.13 -16.32 2.96
C LEU A 140 -8.90 -16.68 4.43
N ILE A 141 -9.88 -16.40 5.30
CA ILE A 141 -9.80 -16.75 6.73
C ILE A 141 -9.74 -18.27 6.90
N SER A 142 -10.53 -19.01 6.12
CA SER A 142 -10.55 -20.47 6.18
C SER A 142 -9.19 -21.08 5.81
N LEU A 143 -8.54 -20.54 4.78
CA LEU A 143 -7.20 -20.94 4.35
C LEU A 143 -6.15 -20.61 5.42
N ALA A 144 -6.15 -19.39 5.94
CA ALA A 144 -5.23 -18.98 6.99
C ALA A 144 -5.41 -19.81 8.29
N SER A 145 -6.62 -20.30 8.55
CA SER A 145 -6.98 -21.12 9.72
C SER A 145 -6.65 -22.62 9.57
N LYS A 146 -6.28 -23.11 8.38
CA LYS A 146 -6.00 -24.56 8.17
C LYS A 146 -4.81 -25.06 8.98
N SER A 147 -3.88 -24.18 9.36
CA SER A 147 -2.74 -24.53 10.22
C SER A 147 -3.16 -24.67 11.69
N LYS A 148 -3.99 -25.69 11.99
CA LYS A 148 -4.48 -26.00 13.35
C LYS A 148 -3.39 -26.57 14.28
N LYS A 149 -2.15 -26.72 13.81
CA LYS A 149 -1.08 -27.38 14.57
C LYS A 149 -0.43 -26.46 15.62
N THR A 150 -0.56 -25.15 15.53
CA THR A 150 0.05 -24.24 16.50
C THR A 150 -0.91 -23.98 17.67
N SER A 151 -0.68 -24.66 18.78
CA SER A 151 -1.34 -24.41 20.08
C SER A 151 -1.01 -23.04 20.71
N ASN A 152 -0.25 -22.16 20.05
CA ASN A 152 0.24 -20.93 20.66
C ASN A 152 -0.63 -19.73 20.28
N SER A 153 -1.09 -18.97 21.26
CA SER A 153 -1.92 -17.77 21.07
C SER A 153 -1.13 -16.55 20.57
N ASN A 154 0.21 -16.55 20.70
CA ASN A 154 1.07 -15.47 20.20
C ASN A 154 1.64 -15.77 18.80
N ASN A 155 0.74 -15.98 17.84
CA ASN A 155 1.05 -16.32 16.45
C ASN A 155 0.27 -15.41 15.48
N ILE A 156 0.91 -15.06 14.38
CA ILE A 156 0.30 -14.45 13.20
C ILE A 156 0.31 -15.49 12.08
N HIS A 157 -0.87 -15.90 11.63
CA HIS A 157 -1.04 -16.82 10.52
C HIS A 157 -1.18 -16.02 9.22
N VAL A 158 -0.09 -15.96 8.45
CA VAL A 158 0.00 -15.19 7.21
C VAL A 158 -0.33 -16.07 6.01
N LEU A 159 -1.39 -15.73 5.28
CA LEU A 159 -1.74 -16.27 3.98
C LEU A 159 -1.15 -15.38 2.88
N LEU A 160 -0.39 -15.98 1.97
CA LEU A 160 0.17 -15.30 0.80
C LEU A 160 -0.43 -15.93 -0.45
N THR A 161 -1.10 -15.14 -1.30
CA THR A 161 -1.62 -15.61 -2.58
C THR A 161 -0.69 -15.22 -3.73
N ALA A 162 -0.31 -16.18 -4.57
CA ALA A 162 0.57 -15.98 -5.71
C ALA A 162 -0.10 -15.15 -6.82
N SER A 163 0.67 -14.70 -7.81
CA SER A 163 0.16 -13.89 -8.92
C SER A 163 -0.80 -14.66 -9.84
N ASP A 164 -0.81 -15.98 -9.76
CA ASP A 164 -1.67 -16.84 -10.57
C ASP A 164 -2.97 -17.27 -9.84
N VAL A 165 -3.30 -16.57 -8.74
CA VAL A 165 -4.52 -16.73 -7.96
C VAL A 165 -5.29 -15.41 -7.98
N GLU A 166 -6.52 -15.46 -8.46
CA GLU A 166 -7.46 -14.35 -8.44
C GLU A 166 -8.17 -14.29 -7.08
N VAL A 167 -8.14 -13.13 -6.43
CA VAL A 167 -8.86 -12.90 -5.16
C VAL A 167 -9.92 -11.84 -5.35
N GLU A 168 -11.15 -12.14 -4.90
CA GLU A 168 -12.28 -11.23 -4.88
C GLU A 168 -11.95 -9.95 -4.11
N ASP A 169 -12.34 -8.78 -4.66
CA ASP A 169 -12.09 -7.45 -4.09
C ASP A 169 -10.61 -7.07 -3.83
N PHE A 170 -9.66 -7.91 -4.24
CA PHE A 170 -8.25 -7.56 -4.17
C PHE A 170 -8.01 -6.29 -5.00
N CYS A 171 -7.29 -5.35 -4.39
CA CYS A 171 -6.94 -4.05 -4.98
C CYS A 171 -8.06 -3.05 -5.14
N MET A 172 -9.29 -3.35 -4.70
CA MET A 172 -10.36 -2.34 -4.68
C MET A 172 -10.19 -1.37 -3.50
N ASN A 173 -9.76 -1.88 -2.35
CA ASN A 173 -9.56 -1.07 -1.14
C ASN A 173 -8.29 -1.43 -0.34
N GLN A 174 -7.69 -2.58 -0.62
CA GLN A 174 -6.58 -3.09 0.18
C GLN A 174 -5.69 -4.03 -0.63
N CYS A 175 -4.40 -4.01 -0.32
CA CYS A 175 -3.38 -4.91 -0.84
C CYS A 175 -3.12 -6.12 0.07
N GLY A 176 -3.76 -6.10 1.23
CA GLY A 176 -3.70 -7.10 2.28
C GLY A 176 -4.47 -6.61 3.50
N THR A 177 -4.73 -7.51 4.45
CA THR A 177 -5.44 -7.20 5.69
C THR A 177 -4.93 -8.07 6.83
N HIS A 178 -5.11 -7.61 8.07
CA HIS A 178 -5.10 -8.50 9.22
C HIS A 178 -6.48 -8.52 9.87
N LEU A 179 -6.81 -9.62 10.53
CA LEU A 179 -8.11 -9.85 11.15
C LEU A 179 -7.95 -10.63 12.45
N PRO A 180 -8.81 -10.36 13.46
CA PRO A 180 -8.86 -11.15 14.67
C PRO A 180 -9.29 -12.59 14.36
N GLY A 181 -8.54 -13.54 14.89
CA GLY A 181 -8.80 -14.97 14.75
C GLY A 181 -9.01 -15.67 16.08
N ARG A 182 -9.44 -16.93 16.01
CA ARG A 182 -9.51 -17.85 17.15
C ARG A 182 -8.85 -19.18 16.80
N VAL A 183 -8.11 -19.72 17.76
CA VAL A 183 -7.54 -21.08 17.78
C VAL A 183 -7.99 -21.77 19.06
N GLU A 184 -7.73 -23.09 19.20
CA GLU A 184 -8.16 -23.87 20.37
C GLU A 184 -7.75 -23.24 21.71
N LYS A 185 -6.56 -22.63 21.77
CA LYS A 185 -6.00 -22.00 22.98
C LYS A 185 -6.13 -20.47 23.00
N GLY A 186 -7.17 -19.91 22.38
CA GLY A 186 -7.54 -18.49 22.55
C GLY A 186 -7.59 -17.68 21.25
N LYS A 187 -7.33 -16.38 21.36
CA LYS A 187 -7.29 -15.48 20.20
C LYS A 187 -5.97 -15.63 19.45
N THR A 188 -6.00 -15.39 18.15
CA THR A 188 -4.84 -15.31 17.26
C THR A 188 -5.05 -14.20 16.24
N VAL A 189 -4.08 -13.93 15.37
CA VAL A 189 -4.23 -12.97 14.26
C VAL A 189 -4.05 -13.69 12.94
N TYR A 190 -4.97 -13.48 12.02
CA TYR A 190 -4.83 -13.88 10.63
C TYR A 190 -4.38 -12.67 9.82
N ALA A 191 -3.47 -12.87 8.87
CA ALA A 191 -3.05 -11.86 7.93
C ALA A 191 -3.11 -12.42 6.52
N TRP A 192 -3.46 -11.59 5.54
CA TRP A 192 -3.42 -11.94 4.14
C TRP A 192 -2.74 -10.83 3.34
N VAL A 193 -1.88 -11.21 2.39
CA VAL A 193 -1.32 -10.33 1.36
C VAL A 193 -1.35 -11.04 0.02
N GLY A 194 -1.83 -10.37 -1.03
CA GLY A 194 -1.86 -10.89 -2.39
C GLY A 194 -0.72 -10.36 -3.25
N ASN A 195 -0.27 -11.17 -4.21
CA ASN A 195 0.65 -10.71 -5.25
C ASN A 195 -0.10 -9.88 -6.29
N PRO A 196 0.21 -8.59 -6.47
CA PRO A 196 -0.59 -7.68 -7.27
C PRO A 196 -0.38 -7.81 -8.79
N MET A 197 0.61 -8.56 -9.26
CA MET A 197 1.08 -8.48 -10.66
C MET A 197 0.01 -8.72 -11.71
N SER A 198 -0.93 -9.62 -11.46
CA SER A 198 -1.95 -9.99 -12.45
C SER A 198 -3.23 -9.17 -12.33
N GLN A 199 -3.52 -8.56 -11.18
CA GLN A 199 -4.77 -7.84 -10.94
C GLN A 199 -4.62 -6.33 -10.90
N CYS A 200 -3.53 -5.81 -10.30
CA CYS A 200 -3.44 -4.39 -9.95
C CYS A 200 -2.01 -3.89 -9.65
N PRO A 201 -1.01 -4.18 -10.51
CA PRO A 201 0.36 -3.79 -10.19
C PRO A 201 0.51 -2.28 -9.95
N GLY A 202 -0.25 -1.44 -10.65
CA GLY A 202 -0.24 0.01 -10.46
C GLY A 202 -0.77 0.52 -9.11
N GLU A 203 -1.53 -0.28 -8.36
CA GLU A 203 -2.05 0.11 -7.04
C GLU A 203 -1.15 -0.49 -5.94
N CYS A 204 -1.07 -1.83 -5.91
CA CYS A 204 -0.47 -2.56 -4.81
C CYS A 204 1.03 -2.88 -4.98
N ALA A 205 1.61 -2.57 -6.14
CA ALA A 205 3.07 -2.53 -6.32
C ALA A 205 3.59 -1.10 -6.58
N TRP A 206 2.77 -0.06 -6.37
CA TRP A 206 3.30 1.31 -6.34
C TRP A 206 4.32 1.45 -5.19
N PRO A 207 5.50 2.06 -5.40
CA PRO A 207 5.90 2.87 -6.56
C PRO A 207 6.72 2.13 -7.64
N PHE A 208 6.74 0.79 -7.65
CA PHE A 208 7.49 -0.02 -8.63
C PHE A 208 6.75 -0.28 -9.94
N HIS A 209 5.48 0.10 -10.01
CA HIS A 209 4.69 0.05 -11.24
C HIS A 209 3.92 1.37 -11.42
N GLN A 210 3.64 1.71 -12.66
CA GLN A 210 2.90 2.92 -13.01
C GLN A 210 1.45 2.81 -12.51
N PRO A 211 0.93 3.80 -11.76
CA PRO A 211 -0.43 3.78 -11.27
C PRO A 211 -1.43 4.05 -12.39
N LEU A 212 -2.63 3.46 -12.30
CA LEU A 212 -3.68 3.63 -13.31
C LEU A 212 -4.21 5.07 -13.37
N TYR A 213 -4.22 5.76 -12.22
CA TYR A 213 -4.68 7.14 -12.08
C TYR A 213 -3.68 7.95 -11.24
N GLY A 214 -3.81 9.27 -11.27
CA GLY A 214 -2.92 10.18 -10.52
C GLY A 214 -1.59 10.45 -11.24
N PRO A 215 -0.58 10.98 -10.53
CA PRO A 215 0.70 11.36 -11.12
C PRO A 215 1.40 10.18 -11.81
N GLN A 216 1.81 10.40 -13.05
CA GLN A 216 2.39 9.38 -13.95
C GLN A 216 3.93 9.44 -13.95
N SER A 217 4.53 9.68 -12.78
CA SER A 217 5.99 9.66 -12.62
C SER A 217 6.54 8.28 -13.00
N PRO A 218 7.74 8.20 -13.61
CA PRO A 218 8.36 6.91 -13.91
C PRO A 218 8.44 6.02 -12.66
N PRO A 219 8.09 4.72 -12.76
CA PRO A 219 8.19 3.82 -11.63
C PRO A 219 9.62 3.68 -11.11
N LEU A 220 9.76 3.44 -9.81
CA LEU A 220 11.02 3.08 -9.20
C LEU A 220 11.43 1.67 -9.63
N VAL A 221 12.73 1.39 -9.64
CA VAL A 221 13.24 0.04 -9.91
C VAL A 221 13.09 -0.80 -8.64
N ALA A 222 12.41 -1.94 -8.78
CA ALA A 222 12.13 -2.86 -7.68
C ALA A 222 13.44 -3.46 -7.10
N PRO A 223 13.67 -3.39 -5.78
CA PRO A 223 14.98 -3.69 -5.21
C PRO A 223 15.39 -5.16 -5.24
N ASN A 224 14.45 -6.08 -5.43
CA ASN A 224 14.73 -7.51 -5.57
C ASN A 224 14.47 -8.03 -6.99
N GLY A 225 14.20 -7.13 -7.94
CA GLY A 225 13.96 -7.47 -9.34
C GLY A 225 12.62 -8.14 -9.63
N ASP A 226 11.71 -8.21 -8.64
CA ASP A 226 10.36 -8.75 -8.78
C ASP A 226 9.35 -7.72 -8.28
N VAL A 227 8.75 -6.97 -9.20
CA VAL A 227 7.78 -5.90 -8.91
C VAL A 227 6.63 -6.39 -8.02
N GLY A 228 6.15 -7.61 -8.26
CA GLY A 228 5.04 -8.19 -7.52
C GLY A 228 5.39 -8.46 -6.08
N VAL A 229 6.51 -9.16 -5.87
CA VAL A 229 6.97 -9.52 -4.53
C VAL A 229 7.47 -8.30 -3.77
N ASP A 230 8.13 -7.35 -4.43
CA ASP A 230 8.52 -6.09 -3.79
C ASP A 230 7.29 -5.26 -3.37
N GLY A 231 6.19 -5.28 -4.14
CA GLY A 231 4.89 -4.76 -3.73
C GLY A 231 4.26 -5.53 -2.55
N MET A 232 4.38 -6.86 -2.55
CA MET A 232 3.97 -7.68 -1.40
C MET A 232 4.75 -7.33 -0.13
N VAL A 233 6.04 -7.00 -0.22
CA VAL A 233 6.84 -6.58 0.95
C VAL A 233 6.30 -5.28 1.55
N ILE A 234 5.93 -4.30 0.73
CA ILE A 234 5.28 -3.05 1.20
C ILE A 234 3.96 -3.37 1.93
N SER A 235 3.16 -4.26 1.35
CA SER A 235 1.88 -4.68 1.92
C SER A 235 2.07 -5.47 3.22
N LEU A 236 3.06 -6.37 3.28
CA LEU A 236 3.40 -7.13 4.48
C LEU A 236 3.91 -6.25 5.60
N ALA A 237 4.76 -5.26 5.30
CA ALA A 237 5.21 -4.27 6.26
C ALA A 237 4.00 -3.55 6.90
N THR A 238 3.06 -3.12 6.06
CA THR A 238 1.83 -2.46 6.50
C THR A 238 0.96 -3.35 7.38
N VAL A 239 0.65 -4.55 6.89
CA VAL A 239 -0.25 -5.51 7.55
C VAL A 239 0.35 -6.03 8.86
N LEU A 240 1.64 -6.33 8.92
CA LEU A 240 2.28 -6.84 10.14
C LEU A 240 2.39 -5.77 11.23
N ALA A 241 2.69 -4.52 10.87
CA ALA A 241 2.70 -3.42 11.81
C ALA A 241 1.29 -3.16 12.38
N GLY A 242 0.26 -3.20 11.53
CA GLY A 242 -1.15 -3.17 11.94
C GLY A 242 -1.49 -4.33 12.87
N ALA A 243 -1.15 -5.57 12.50
CA ALA A 243 -1.39 -6.77 13.29
C ALA A 243 -0.74 -6.71 14.68
N VAL A 244 0.43 -6.09 14.83
CA VAL A 244 1.11 -5.99 16.13
C VAL A 244 0.53 -4.86 16.99
N THR A 245 0.16 -3.73 16.37
CA THR A 245 -0.30 -2.51 17.05
C THR A 245 -1.81 -2.37 17.18
N ASN A 246 -2.57 -3.20 16.47
CA ASN A 246 -4.04 -3.27 16.51
C ASN A 246 -4.58 -4.69 16.19
N PRO A 247 -4.09 -5.77 16.82
CA PRO A 247 -4.41 -7.15 16.44
C PRO A 247 -5.91 -7.53 16.47
N PHE A 248 -6.69 -6.82 17.29
CA PHE A 248 -8.10 -7.15 17.56
C PHE A 248 -9.02 -5.94 17.42
N SER A 249 -8.66 -5.00 16.55
CA SER A 249 -9.46 -3.81 16.21
C SER A 249 -9.74 -2.84 17.37
N ASN A 250 -9.00 -2.96 18.47
CA ASN A 250 -9.10 -2.08 19.64
C ASN A 250 -7.75 -1.62 20.21
N GLY A 251 -6.68 -1.70 19.42
CA GLY A 251 -5.33 -1.19 19.72
C GLY A 251 -5.15 0.26 19.28
N TYR A 252 -4.23 0.53 18.36
CA TYR A 252 -3.95 1.87 17.82
C TYR A 252 -4.61 2.11 16.46
N TYR A 253 -5.56 3.06 16.39
CA TYR A 253 -6.11 3.51 15.11
C TYR A 253 -6.77 4.89 15.18
N GLN A 254 -7.00 5.47 14.00
CA GLN A 254 -7.84 6.65 13.76
C GLN A 254 -8.95 6.29 12.75
N GLY A 255 -10.11 6.95 12.88
CA GLY A 255 -11.26 6.70 12.01
C GLY A 255 -12.24 5.69 12.61
N VAL A 256 -13.08 5.11 11.75
CA VAL A 256 -14.06 4.09 12.16
C VAL A 256 -13.39 2.72 12.22
N GLU A 257 -13.84 1.87 13.14
CA GLU A 257 -13.25 0.53 13.37
C GLU A 257 -13.30 -0.36 12.11
N SER A 258 -14.28 -0.16 11.23
CA SER A 258 -14.42 -0.91 9.97
C SER A 258 -13.50 -0.45 8.84
N ALA A 259 -12.84 0.71 8.99
CA ALA A 259 -11.89 1.26 8.03
C ALA A 259 -10.82 2.10 8.76
N PRO A 260 -10.02 1.48 9.65
CA PRO A 260 -9.08 2.19 10.50
C PRO A 260 -7.84 2.61 9.72
N LEU A 261 -7.37 3.83 9.96
CA LEU A 261 -5.97 4.19 9.72
C LEU A 261 -5.15 3.69 10.91
N GLU A 262 -4.14 2.88 10.63
CA GLU A 262 -3.29 2.19 11.61
C GLU A 262 -1.83 2.63 11.46
N ALA A 263 -0.92 1.99 12.21
CA ALA A 263 0.50 2.34 12.30
C ALA A 263 1.16 2.75 10.98
N VAL A 264 0.91 2.00 9.91
CA VAL A 264 1.54 2.23 8.61
C VAL A 264 0.54 2.75 7.57
N SER A 265 -0.72 2.29 7.60
CA SER A 265 -1.75 2.77 6.65
C SER A 265 -2.08 4.27 6.83
N ALA A 266 -1.87 4.81 8.03
CA ALA A 266 -1.86 6.26 8.32
C ALA A 266 -0.82 7.04 7.51
N CYS A 267 0.25 6.38 7.06
CA CYS A 267 1.42 6.97 6.43
C CYS A 267 1.57 6.54 4.96
N THR A 268 0.46 6.14 4.34
CA THR A 268 0.41 5.62 2.98
C THR A 268 1.13 6.57 2.01
N GLY A 269 2.02 5.97 1.21
CA GLY A 269 2.76 6.65 0.16
C GLY A 269 4.03 7.40 0.60
N ILE A 270 4.33 7.46 1.89
CA ILE A 270 5.54 8.09 2.42
C ILE A 270 6.62 7.01 2.55
N PHE A 271 7.67 7.05 1.71
CA PHE A 271 8.81 6.13 1.79
C PHE A 271 10.13 6.83 2.14
N GLY A 272 10.22 8.13 1.89
CA GLY A 272 11.37 8.96 2.26
C GLY A 272 10.94 10.38 2.60
N LYS A 273 11.89 11.20 3.04
CA LYS A 273 11.69 12.63 3.25
C LYS A 273 11.14 13.32 2.00
N ASP A 274 10.38 14.39 2.23
CA ASP A 274 9.76 15.21 1.18
C ASP A 274 8.76 14.44 0.28
N ALA A 275 8.24 13.30 0.74
CA ALA A 275 7.17 12.60 0.05
C ALA A 275 5.89 13.45 -0.05
N TYR A 276 5.18 13.30 -1.17
CA TYR A 276 3.88 13.93 -1.43
C TYR A 276 3.09 13.05 -2.41
N PRO A 277 1.78 13.28 -2.62
CA PRO A 277 0.98 12.44 -3.52
C PRO A 277 1.62 12.26 -4.91
N GLY A 278 1.96 11.02 -5.26
CA GLY A 278 2.64 10.67 -6.52
C GLY A 278 4.17 10.73 -6.50
N TYR A 279 4.78 11.12 -5.39
CA TYR A 279 6.22 11.07 -5.17
C TYR A 279 6.54 10.34 -3.85
N PRO A 280 7.22 9.18 -3.90
CA PRO A 280 7.47 8.36 -2.71
C PRO A 280 8.43 9.01 -1.69
N GLY A 281 9.05 10.14 -2.05
CA GLY A 281 10.07 10.80 -1.25
C GLY A 281 11.48 10.50 -1.74
N ASN A 282 12.45 11.16 -1.11
CA ASN A 282 13.87 10.95 -1.41
C ASN A 282 14.33 9.61 -0.83
N VAL A 283 14.40 8.60 -1.69
CA VAL A 283 14.86 7.24 -1.35
C VAL A 283 16.29 6.99 -1.84
N LEU A 284 16.93 5.94 -1.35
CA LEU A 284 18.27 5.55 -1.81
C LEU A 284 18.17 4.79 -3.14
N VAL A 285 19.24 4.85 -3.94
CA VAL A 285 19.35 4.14 -5.21
C VAL A 285 20.64 3.32 -5.21
N ASP A 286 20.55 2.06 -5.63
CA ASP A 286 21.73 1.21 -5.86
C ASP A 286 22.43 1.64 -7.16
N ASN A 287 23.70 2.03 -7.07
CA ASN A 287 24.46 2.53 -8.22
C ASN A 287 24.71 1.47 -9.31
N THR A 288 24.61 0.18 -8.98
CA THR A 288 24.88 -0.93 -9.91
C THR A 288 23.60 -1.36 -10.61
N THR A 289 22.50 -1.52 -9.85
CA THR A 289 21.25 -2.07 -10.39
C THR A 289 20.20 -1.00 -10.70
N GLY A 290 20.36 0.22 -10.19
CA GLY A 290 19.35 1.27 -10.23
C GLY A 290 18.19 1.05 -9.26
N ALA A 291 18.21 -0.03 -8.46
CA ALA A 291 17.18 -0.36 -7.48
C ALA A 291 16.95 0.75 -6.46
N SER A 292 15.69 1.10 -6.22
CA SER A 292 15.32 2.06 -5.19
C SER A 292 14.97 1.37 -3.88
N TYR A 293 15.51 1.86 -2.77
CA TYR A 293 15.33 1.25 -1.44
C TYR A 293 15.46 2.29 -0.32
N ASN A 294 15.00 1.94 0.87
CA ASN A 294 15.26 2.72 2.09
C ASN A 294 15.66 1.84 3.29
N ALA A 295 15.69 0.52 3.11
CA ALA A 295 16.05 -0.43 4.14
C ALA A 295 16.95 -1.53 3.59
N VAL A 296 18.00 -1.87 4.33
CA VAL A 296 18.83 -3.07 4.10
C VAL A 296 18.39 -4.18 5.04
N GLY A 297 18.35 -5.40 4.53
CA GLY A 297 18.01 -6.61 5.25
C GLY A 297 19.14 -7.64 5.28
N VAL A 298 18.81 -8.85 5.74
CA VAL A 298 19.70 -10.00 5.70
C VAL A 298 20.03 -10.39 4.25
N ASN A 299 21.11 -11.15 4.06
CA ASN A 299 21.51 -11.68 2.75
C ASN A 299 21.71 -10.61 1.66
N GLY A 300 22.01 -9.36 2.05
CA GLY A 300 22.18 -8.25 1.13
C GLY A 300 20.88 -7.76 0.48
N ARG A 301 19.72 -8.24 0.95
CA ARG A 301 18.41 -7.80 0.46
C ARG A 301 18.20 -6.32 0.73
N LYS A 302 17.49 -5.68 -0.19
CA LYS A 302 17.07 -4.30 -0.09
C LYS A 302 15.55 -4.25 -0.15
N PHE A 303 14.97 -3.34 0.62
CA PHE A 303 13.52 -3.18 0.70
C PHE A 303 13.16 -1.70 0.65
N LEU A 304 11.94 -1.44 0.21
CA LEU A 304 11.30 -0.15 0.32
C LEU A 304 10.15 -0.30 1.32
N LEU A 305 10.30 0.32 2.50
CA LEU A 305 9.35 0.20 3.60
C LEU A 305 8.61 1.52 3.81
N PRO A 306 7.27 1.51 3.90
CA PRO A 306 6.50 2.72 4.14
C PRO A 306 6.84 3.31 5.52
N ALA A 307 6.66 4.61 5.69
CA ALA A 307 6.81 5.27 6.97
C ALA A 307 5.83 4.65 8.00
N MET A 308 6.24 4.63 9.25
CA MET A 308 5.39 4.19 10.36
C MET A 308 5.08 5.41 11.24
N TRP A 309 3.84 5.55 11.65
CA TRP A 309 3.44 6.57 12.61
C TRP A 309 4.13 6.31 13.94
N ASP A 310 4.88 7.27 14.46
CA ASP A 310 5.60 7.11 15.71
C ASP A 310 4.83 7.77 16.86
N PRO A 311 4.32 7.01 17.86
CA PRO A 311 3.63 7.54 19.02
C PRO A 311 4.39 8.60 19.81
N ILE A 312 5.73 8.61 19.77
CA ILE A 312 6.55 9.58 20.51
C ILE A 312 6.47 10.96 19.84
N THR A 313 6.56 11.00 18.52
CA THR A 313 6.59 12.26 17.75
C THR A 313 5.23 12.63 17.15
N SER A 314 4.26 11.71 17.17
CA SER A 314 2.94 11.84 16.54
C SER A 314 3.04 12.19 15.05
N LYS A 315 4.03 11.61 14.35
CA LYS A 315 4.32 11.84 12.93
C LYS A 315 4.66 10.53 12.22
N CYS A 316 4.42 10.49 10.91
CA CYS A 316 4.93 9.45 10.04
C CYS A 316 6.46 9.56 9.93
N LYS A 317 7.16 8.52 10.39
CA LYS A 317 8.61 8.44 10.40
C LYS A 317 9.09 7.56 9.24
N ALA A 318 9.69 8.18 8.24
CA ALA A 318 10.44 7.47 7.20
C ALA A 318 11.86 7.13 7.69
N LEU A 319 12.53 6.18 7.03
CA LEU A 319 13.91 5.80 7.34
C LEU A 319 14.96 6.77 6.80
N VAL A 320 14.65 7.48 5.72
CA VAL A 320 15.56 8.32 4.93
C VAL A 320 14.94 9.66 4.55
#